data_AF-A0A1B8EKQ2-F1
#
_entry.id   AF-A0A1B8EKQ2-F1
#
_cell.length_a   1.000
_cell.length_b   1.000
_cell.length_c   1.000
_cell.angle_alpha   90.00
_cell.angle_beta   90.00
_cell.angle_gamma   90.00
#
_symmetry.space_group_name_H-M   'P 1'
#
loop_
_entity.id
_entity.type
_entity.pdbx_description
1 polymer ?
#
loop_
_entity_poly.entity_id
_entity_poly.type
_entity_poly.pdbx_seq_one_letter_code
_entity_poly.pdbx_strand_id
1 'polypeptide(L)'
;MAPTNEELFDKDDAPLINPYEVLGIEKTATANEVKSAYRKAALKNHPDKVPASEKESATKTFQTIAFAYAVLSSTTRRAHYDRTGSTSEAMSSSDDFSWSSFYRAQYEDVVSDAAIEAFAAKYKNSEEEKDDVLTAYEKGKGDMDVVYEMVMLSDVVEDDKRFREIINTAIQEEKVEAYTKFTKESESSKRKRTKAAKDEANEAMEYAEELGIKDKLFGGKKSKKDDGQDGLKALIMKRQQDRQEQGDGFLDRLAAKYAEPEKKKRGGKGKKNKPEADEGPTEEDFQKASARLGGKTRGKAVTEEVDDGDKHTEGRRSKRVKR
;
A
#
# COMPACT_ATOMS: atom_id res chain seq x y z
N MET A 1 -3.32 -0.75 2.48
CA MET A 1 -3.66 -0.94 3.91
C MET A 1 -5.13 -0.59 4.04
N ALA A 2 -6.01 -1.54 4.36
CA ALA A 2 -7.43 -1.21 4.57
C ALA A 2 -7.53 -0.44 5.89
N PRO A 3 -8.20 0.72 5.93
CA PRO A 3 -8.30 1.51 7.15
C PRO A 3 -9.09 0.74 8.20
N THR A 4 -8.69 0.86 9.46
CA THR A 4 -9.39 0.23 10.58
C THR A 4 -10.76 0.89 10.79
N ASN A 5 -11.68 0.22 11.49
CA ASN A 5 -12.99 0.81 11.80
C ASN A 5 -12.85 2.09 12.65
N GLU A 6 -11.78 2.19 13.45
CA GLU A 6 -11.43 3.39 14.23
C GLU A 6 -10.82 4.51 13.37
N GLU A 7 -10.12 4.19 12.27
CA GLU A 7 -9.58 5.18 11.32
C GLU A 7 -10.64 5.69 10.31
N LEU A 8 -11.72 4.94 10.11
CA LEU A 8 -12.80 5.31 9.17
C LEU A 8 -13.88 6.19 9.80
N PHE A 9 -14.06 6.12 11.12
CA PHE A 9 -15.16 6.79 11.82
C PHE A 9 -14.72 7.32 13.19
N ASP A 10 -14.61 8.65 13.31
CA ASP A 10 -14.50 9.31 14.62
C ASP A 10 -15.79 9.03 15.42
N LYS A 11 -15.66 8.53 16.66
CA LYS A 11 -16.78 8.12 17.52
C LYS A 11 -17.79 9.25 17.78
N ASP A 12 -17.35 10.50 17.67
CA ASP A 12 -18.14 11.71 17.93
C ASP A 12 -18.83 12.28 16.68
N ASP A 13 -18.54 11.78 15.47
CA ASP A 13 -19.07 12.31 14.19
C ASP A 13 -19.68 11.18 13.33
N ALA A 14 -20.31 10.20 13.98
CA ALA A 14 -20.99 9.11 13.29
C ALA A 14 -22.20 9.67 12.51
N PRO A 15 -22.19 9.61 11.18
CA PRO A 15 -23.19 10.31 10.39
C PRO A 15 -24.55 9.61 10.52
N LEU A 16 -25.59 10.38 10.83
CA LEU A 16 -26.99 9.95 10.90
C LEU A 16 -27.50 9.66 9.49
N ILE A 17 -27.11 8.51 8.95
CA ILE A 17 -27.44 8.10 7.58
C ILE A 17 -28.41 6.93 7.62
N ASN A 18 -29.35 6.89 6.67
CA ASN A 18 -30.19 5.73 6.41
C ASN A 18 -29.43 4.70 5.54
N PRO A 19 -28.98 3.55 6.10
CA PRO A 19 -28.17 2.57 5.40
C PRO A 19 -28.89 1.94 4.19
N TYR A 20 -30.21 1.81 4.25
CA TYR A 20 -31.01 1.22 3.18
C TYR A 20 -31.06 2.14 1.96
N GLU A 21 -31.19 3.45 2.17
CA GLU A 21 -31.18 4.45 1.09
C GLU A 21 -29.79 4.57 0.45
N VAL A 22 -28.72 4.54 1.24
CA VAL A 22 -27.33 4.60 0.73
C VAL A 22 -27.04 3.42 -0.19
N LEU A 23 -27.48 2.22 0.19
CA LEU A 23 -27.32 1.03 -0.65
C LEU A 23 -28.39 0.91 -1.74
N GLY A 24 -29.43 1.73 -1.71
CA GLY A 24 -30.53 1.72 -2.68
C GLY A 24 -31.38 0.45 -2.61
N ILE A 25 -31.63 -0.05 -1.40
CA ILE A 25 -32.36 -1.31 -1.15
C ILE A 25 -33.51 -1.10 -0.18
N GLU A 26 -34.50 -2.00 -0.21
CA GLU A 26 -35.62 -1.96 0.72
C GLU A 26 -35.25 -2.51 2.11
N LYS A 27 -36.02 -2.12 3.14
CA LYS A 27 -35.85 -2.64 4.52
C LYS A 27 -36.08 -4.15 4.62
N THR A 28 -36.78 -4.74 3.66
CA THR A 28 -37.06 -6.19 3.54
C THR A 28 -35.92 -6.95 2.85
N ALA A 29 -34.88 -6.27 2.36
CA ALA A 29 -33.81 -6.89 1.59
C ALA A 29 -33.11 -8.01 2.36
N THR A 30 -32.83 -9.11 1.67
CA THR A 30 -32.08 -10.25 2.18
C THR A 30 -30.60 -9.90 2.36
N ALA A 31 -29.87 -10.67 3.17
CA ALA A 31 -28.42 -10.48 3.36
C ALA A 31 -27.64 -10.54 2.02
N ASN A 32 -28.09 -11.38 1.08
CA ASN A 32 -27.50 -11.49 -0.25
C ASN A 32 -27.72 -10.23 -1.09
N GLU A 33 -28.89 -9.60 -0.99
CA GLU A 33 -29.19 -8.34 -1.69
C GLU A 33 -28.40 -7.18 -1.12
N VAL A 34 -28.31 -7.07 0.22
CA VAL A 34 -27.46 -6.07 0.90
C VAL A 34 -26.01 -6.18 0.41
N LYS A 35 -25.48 -7.41 0.34
CA LYS A 35 -24.13 -7.70 -0.13
C LYS A 35 -23.94 -7.39 -1.62
N SER A 36 -24.92 -7.72 -2.45
CA SER A 36 -24.86 -7.41 -3.88
C SER A 36 -24.93 -5.90 -4.14
N ALA A 37 -25.79 -5.18 -3.42
CA ALA A 37 -25.97 -3.74 -3.55
C ALA A 37 -24.69 -3.00 -3.13
N TYR A 38 -24.10 -3.41 -2.00
CA TYR A 38 -22.82 -2.91 -1.56
C TYR A 38 -21.72 -3.06 -2.62
N ARG A 39 -21.54 -4.26 -3.20
CA ARG A 39 -20.53 -4.48 -4.25
C ARG A 39 -20.72 -3.56 -5.46
N LYS A 40 -21.97 -3.37 -5.91
CA LYS A 40 -22.29 -2.49 -7.02
C LYS A 40 -22.00 -1.02 -6.69
N ALA A 41 -22.41 -0.57 -5.50
CA ALA A 41 -22.21 0.82 -5.05
C ALA A 41 -20.72 1.13 -4.81
N ALA A 42 -19.98 0.19 -4.21
CA ALA A 42 -18.55 0.27 -3.95
C ALA A 42 -17.75 0.37 -5.26
N LEU A 43 -18.07 -0.46 -6.27
CA LEU A 43 -17.40 -0.40 -7.57
C LEU A 43 -17.68 0.91 -8.32
N LYS A 44 -18.88 1.47 -8.20
CA LYS A 44 -19.25 2.73 -8.86
C LYS A 44 -18.52 3.94 -8.25
N ASN A 45 -18.33 3.94 -6.93
CA ASN A 45 -17.73 5.05 -6.19
C ASN A 45 -16.27 4.78 -5.78
N HIS A 46 -15.59 3.81 -6.41
CA HIS A 46 -14.21 3.51 -6.08
C HIS A 46 -13.30 4.66 -6.54
N PRO A 47 -12.43 5.22 -5.67
CA PRO A 47 -11.59 6.39 -5.99
C PRO A 47 -10.61 6.16 -7.16
N ASP A 48 -10.33 4.89 -7.48
CA ASP A 48 -9.48 4.49 -8.62
C ASP A 48 -10.21 4.54 -9.98
N LYS A 49 -11.54 4.46 -9.99
CA LYS A 49 -12.35 4.45 -11.22
C LYS A 49 -12.86 5.83 -11.63
N VAL A 50 -12.69 6.83 -10.77
CA VAL A 50 -13.18 8.21 -10.98
C VAL A 50 -12.04 9.15 -11.37
N PRO A 51 -12.32 10.21 -12.15
CA PRO A 51 -11.32 11.21 -12.49
C PRO A 51 -10.76 11.90 -11.24
N ALA A 52 -9.54 12.45 -11.34
CA ALA A 52 -8.82 13.06 -10.22
C ALA A 52 -9.63 14.17 -9.49
N SER A 53 -10.47 14.89 -10.22
CA SER A 53 -11.35 15.94 -9.69
C SER A 53 -12.47 15.44 -8.77
N GLU A 54 -12.84 14.16 -8.87
CA GLU A 54 -13.95 13.55 -8.14
C GLU A 54 -13.48 12.54 -7.08
N LYS A 55 -12.16 12.41 -6.88
CA LYS A 55 -11.61 11.44 -5.92
C LYS A 55 -12.03 11.72 -4.49
N GLU A 56 -12.09 12.98 -4.08
CA GLU A 56 -12.48 13.35 -2.72
C GLU A 56 -13.96 13.05 -2.45
N SER A 57 -14.85 13.38 -3.38
CA SER A 57 -16.28 13.08 -3.26
C SER A 57 -16.53 11.57 -3.30
N ALA A 58 -15.87 10.84 -4.20
CA ALA A 58 -15.94 9.39 -4.29
C ALA A 58 -15.42 8.71 -3.02
N THR A 59 -14.37 9.24 -2.38
CA THR A 59 -13.85 8.71 -1.11
C THR A 59 -14.89 8.86 0.01
N LYS A 60 -15.53 10.03 0.12
CA LYS A 60 -16.59 10.27 1.12
C LYS A 60 -17.81 9.39 0.87
N THR A 61 -18.26 9.26 -0.37
CA THR A 61 -19.40 8.37 -0.70
C THR A 61 -19.04 6.90 -0.50
N PHE A 62 -17.81 6.50 -0.79
CA PHE A 62 -17.35 5.15 -0.51
C PHE A 62 -17.35 4.84 0.99
N GLN A 63 -16.91 5.79 1.83
CA GLN A 63 -16.96 5.67 3.29
C GLN A 63 -18.39 5.53 3.80
N THR A 64 -19.35 6.31 3.27
CA THR A 64 -20.76 6.18 3.68
C THR A 64 -21.39 4.87 3.21
N ILE A 65 -21.05 4.39 2.00
CA ILE A 65 -21.47 3.07 1.49
C ILE A 65 -20.90 1.94 2.34
N ALA A 66 -19.62 2.05 2.73
CA ALA A 66 -18.97 1.11 3.62
C ALA A 66 -19.67 1.08 4.99
N PHE A 67 -19.92 2.24 5.59
CA PHE A 67 -20.64 2.38 6.86
C PHE A 67 -22.04 1.74 6.81
N ALA A 68 -22.81 2.06 5.77
CA ALA A 68 -24.14 1.49 5.57
C ALA A 68 -24.12 -0.05 5.51
N TYR A 69 -23.12 -0.61 4.80
CA TYR A 69 -22.93 -2.05 4.75
C TYR A 69 -22.48 -2.64 6.08
N ALA A 70 -21.57 -1.99 6.82
CA ALA A 70 -21.14 -2.44 8.13
C ALA A 70 -22.34 -2.61 9.08
N VAL A 71 -23.28 -1.66 9.06
CA VAL A 71 -24.51 -1.70 9.87
C VAL A 71 -25.47 -2.81 9.42
N LEU A 72 -25.71 -2.96 8.11
CA LEU A 72 -26.69 -3.91 7.58
C LEU A 72 -26.17 -5.35 7.40
N SER A 73 -24.85 -5.55 7.39
CA SER A 73 -24.23 -6.86 7.13
C SER A 73 -24.43 -7.85 8.28
N SER A 74 -24.45 -7.38 9.53
CA SER A 74 -24.65 -8.22 10.70
C SER A 74 -26.12 -8.20 11.13
N THR A 75 -26.68 -9.37 11.39
CA THR A 75 -28.09 -9.50 11.82
C THR A 75 -28.34 -8.78 13.15
N THR A 76 -27.35 -8.77 14.04
CA THR A 76 -27.43 -8.07 15.33
C THR A 76 -27.41 -6.56 15.15
N ARG A 77 -26.48 -6.04 14.34
CA ARG A 77 -26.38 -4.59 14.04
C ARG A 77 -27.57 -4.06 13.25
N ARG A 78 -28.07 -4.84 12.29
CA ARG A 78 -29.29 -4.53 11.56
C ARG A 78 -30.50 -4.46 12.47
N ALA A 79 -30.71 -5.47 13.32
CA ALA A 79 -31.80 -5.47 14.28
C ALA A 79 -31.69 -4.31 15.29
N HIS A 80 -30.47 -3.95 15.68
CA HIS A 80 -30.22 -2.80 16.54
C HIS A 80 -30.62 -1.50 15.84
N TYR A 81 -30.16 -1.30 14.60
CA TYR A 81 -30.51 -0.14 13.78
C TYR A 81 -32.02 -0.06 13.51
N ASP A 82 -32.67 -1.17 13.18
CA ASP A 82 -34.10 -1.22 12.93
C ASP A 82 -34.93 -0.86 14.18
N ARG A 83 -34.38 -1.09 15.38
CA ARG A 83 -35.02 -0.76 16.67
C ARG A 83 -34.74 0.67 17.14
N THR A 84 -33.51 1.16 17.03
CA THR A 84 -33.10 2.46 17.59
C THR A 84 -33.11 3.59 16.54
N GLY A 85 -33.07 3.25 15.26
CA GLY A 85 -32.88 4.20 14.16
C GLY A 85 -31.51 4.91 14.18
N SER A 86 -30.65 4.58 15.14
CA SER A 86 -29.37 5.24 15.38
C SER A 86 -28.22 4.39 14.88
N THR A 87 -27.46 4.94 13.94
CA THR A 87 -26.34 4.27 13.29
C THR A 87 -25.08 4.25 14.17
N SER A 88 -24.92 5.23 15.06
CA SER A 88 -23.79 5.32 16.01
C SER A 88 -23.83 4.20 17.06
N GLU A 89 -25.02 3.93 17.59
CA GLU A 89 -25.22 2.91 18.62
C GLU A 89 -25.11 1.48 18.05
N ALA A 90 -25.53 1.29 16.79
CA ALA A 90 -25.37 0.01 16.09
C ALA A 90 -23.89 -0.38 15.87
N MET A 91 -23.01 0.61 15.67
CA MET A 91 -21.56 0.39 15.51
C MET A 91 -20.82 0.22 16.84
N SER A 92 -21.36 0.75 17.94
CA SER A 92 -20.83 0.56 19.29
C SER A 92 -21.16 -0.83 19.88
N SER A 93 -22.06 -1.58 19.24
CA SER A 93 -22.34 -2.96 19.67
C SER A 93 -21.09 -3.83 19.52
N SER A 94 -20.81 -4.65 20.54
CA SER A 94 -19.59 -5.45 20.83
C SER A 94 -19.13 -6.47 19.76
N ASP A 95 -19.56 -6.34 18.51
CA ASP A 95 -19.17 -7.19 17.40
C ASP A 95 -17.97 -6.55 16.68
N ASP A 96 -16.76 -7.11 16.91
CA ASP A 96 -15.46 -6.68 16.38
C ASP A 96 -15.38 -6.87 14.85
N PHE A 97 -16.12 -6.04 14.12
CA PHE A 97 -16.18 -6.10 12.67
C PHE A 97 -14.90 -5.57 12.05
N SER A 98 -14.10 -6.48 11.52
CA SER A 98 -12.90 -6.17 10.77
C SER A 98 -13.16 -6.18 9.25
N TRP A 99 -12.99 -5.02 8.63
CA TRP A 99 -13.02 -4.88 7.17
C TRP A 99 -12.04 -5.80 6.46
N SER A 100 -10.85 -6.01 7.02
CA SER A 100 -9.84 -6.89 6.42
C SER A 100 -10.30 -8.35 6.43
N SER A 101 -10.92 -8.81 7.52
CA SER A 101 -11.50 -10.16 7.61
C SER A 101 -12.65 -10.33 6.61
N PHE A 102 -13.52 -9.34 6.49
CA PHE A 102 -14.65 -9.36 5.56
C PHE A 102 -14.22 -9.46 4.09
N TYR A 103 -13.35 -8.56 3.63
CA TYR A 103 -12.89 -8.59 2.24
C TYR A 103 -12.10 -9.86 1.93
N ARG A 104 -11.35 -10.37 2.91
CA ARG A 104 -10.62 -11.61 2.73
C ARG A 104 -11.56 -12.80 2.52
N ALA A 105 -12.55 -12.98 3.41
CA ALA A 105 -13.57 -14.01 3.25
C ALA A 105 -14.34 -13.86 1.92
N GLN A 106 -14.43 -12.64 1.39
CA GLN A 106 -15.09 -12.38 0.12
C GLN A 106 -14.30 -12.83 -1.10
N TYR A 107 -12.97 -12.82 -1.04
CA TYR A 107 -12.09 -13.18 -2.14
C TYR A 107 -11.29 -14.47 -1.90
N GLU A 108 -11.52 -15.16 -0.78
CA GLU A 108 -10.86 -16.41 -0.41
C GLU A 108 -10.99 -17.45 -1.53
N ASP A 109 -12.18 -17.60 -2.10
CA ASP A 109 -12.40 -18.53 -3.22
C ASP A 109 -11.86 -18.01 -4.56
N VAL A 110 -11.77 -16.68 -4.73
CA VAL A 110 -11.40 -16.04 -6.00
C VAL A 110 -9.88 -15.96 -6.17
N VAL A 111 -9.16 -15.69 -5.08
CA VAL A 111 -7.70 -15.56 -5.04
C VAL A 111 -7.17 -16.61 -4.06
N SER A 112 -7.39 -17.87 -4.41
CA SER A 112 -6.81 -19.02 -3.72
C SER A 112 -5.58 -19.53 -4.47
N ASP A 113 -4.68 -20.21 -3.75
CA ASP A 113 -3.55 -20.92 -4.37
C ASP A 113 -4.02 -21.86 -5.49
N ALA A 114 -5.12 -22.57 -5.25
CA ALA A 114 -5.72 -23.48 -6.22
C ALA A 114 -6.21 -22.73 -7.48
N ALA A 115 -6.77 -21.53 -7.33
CA ALA A 115 -7.17 -20.70 -8.46
C ALA A 115 -5.95 -20.19 -9.25
N ILE A 116 -4.86 -19.84 -8.57
CA ILE A 116 -3.60 -19.41 -9.22
C ILE A 116 -2.97 -20.59 -9.97
N GLU A 117 -2.88 -21.77 -9.36
CA GLU A 117 -2.37 -22.99 -9.99
C GLU A 117 -3.23 -23.41 -11.19
N ALA A 118 -4.56 -23.37 -11.06
CA ALA A 118 -5.48 -23.67 -12.16
C ALA A 118 -5.36 -22.66 -13.30
N PHE A 119 -5.18 -21.37 -12.98
CA PHE A 119 -4.94 -20.33 -13.97
C PHE A 119 -3.60 -20.53 -14.68
N ALA A 120 -2.53 -20.81 -13.94
CA ALA A 120 -1.21 -21.10 -14.50
C ALA A 120 -1.24 -22.29 -15.45
N ALA A 121 -1.94 -23.36 -15.08
CA ALA A 121 -2.11 -24.55 -15.93
C ALA A 121 -2.89 -24.25 -17.22
N LYS A 122 -3.86 -23.31 -17.17
CA LYS A 122 -4.62 -22.89 -18.34
C LYS A 122 -3.81 -21.96 -19.25
N TYR A 123 -3.02 -21.06 -18.68
CA TYR A 123 -2.25 -20.06 -19.42
C TYR A 123 -0.99 -20.65 -20.06
N LYS A 124 -0.22 -21.47 -19.32
CA LYS A 124 1.02 -22.05 -19.86
C LYS A 124 0.72 -23.02 -21.02
N ASN A 125 1.42 -22.84 -22.13
CA ASN A 125 1.28 -23.48 -23.43
C ASN A 125 0.01 -23.11 -24.22
N SER A 126 -0.76 -22.11 -23.77
CA SER A 126 -1.93 -21.64 -24.50
C SER A 126 -1.56 -20.77 -25.70
N GLU A 127 -2.55 -20.45 -26.55
CA GLU A 127 -2.39 -19.45 -27.61
C GLU A 127 -2.23 -18.04 -27.03
N GLU A 128 -2.93 -17.73 -25.93
CA GLU A 128 -2.85 -16.44 -25.25
C GLU A 128 -1.40 -16.13 -24.82
N GLU A 129 -0.71 -17.11 -24.25
CA GLU A 129 0.69 -16.92 -23.87
C GLU A 129 1.62 -16.73 -25.07
N LYS A 130 1.39 -17.44 -26.18
CA LYS A 130 2.18 -17.23 -27.40
C LYS A 130 2.02 -15.79 -27.90
N ASP A 131 0.79 -15.31 -27.94
CA ASP A 131 0.48 -13.94 -28.37
C ASP A 131 1.10 -12.90 -27.41
N ASP A 132 1.07 -13.15 -26.11
CA ASP A 132 1.70 -12.28 -25.11
C ASP A 132 3.23 -12.25 -25.27
N VAL A 133 3.86 -13.41 -25.48
CA VAL A 133 5.31 -13.53 -25.72
C VAL A 133 5.71 -12.76 -26.98
N LEU A 134 4.94 -12.88 -28.06
CA LEU A 134 5.22 -12.16 -29.31
C LEU A 134 5.00 -10.66 -29.15
N THR A 135 3.93 -10.26 -28.46
CA THR A 135 3.65 -8.84 -28.16
C THR A 135 4.77 -8.22 -27.31
N ALA A 136 5.25 -8.96 -26.31
CA ALA A 136 6.37 -8.53 -25.47
C ALA A 136 7.69 -8.47 -26.27
N TYR A 137 7.91 -9.43 -27.18
CA TYR A 137 9.07 -9.47 -28.06
C TYR A 137 9.13 -8.25 -29.00
N GLU A 138 8.01 -7.88 -29.60
CA GLU A 138 7.90 -6.69 -30.47
C GLU A 138 8.13 -5.40 -29.68
N LYS A 139 7.49 -5.25 -28.52
CA LYS A 139 7.68 -4.09 -27.64
C LYS A 139 9.12 -3.96 -27.14
N GLY A 140 9.73 -5.09 -26.77
CA GLY A 140 11.12 -5.19 -26.33
C GLY A 140 12.15 -5.13 -27.45
N LYS A 141 11.73 -5.12 -28.73
CA LYS A 141 12.61 -5.20 -29.92
C LYS A 141 13.63 -6.34 -29.79
N GLY A 142 13.14 -7.51 -29.39
CA GLY A 142 13.91 -8.73 -29.18
C GLY A 142 14.81 -8.77 -27.95
N ASP A 143 14.54 -7.92 -26.95
CA ASP A 143 15.15 -8.01 -25.64
C ASP A 143 14.42 -9.05 -24.76
N MET A 144 15.09 -10.17 -24.46
CA MET A 144 14.47 -11.24 -23.66
C MET A 144 14.21 -10.81 -22.21
N ASP A 145 14.98 -9.87 -21.66
CA ASP A 145 14.73 -9.37 -20.30
C ASP A 145 13.36 -8.68 -20.22
N VAL A 146 12.99 -7.93 -21.25
CA VAL A 146 11.66 -7.29 -21.37
C VAL A 146 10.56 -8.33 -21.56
N VAL A 147 10.84 -9.42 -22.28
CA VAL A 147 9.89 -10.53 -22.46
C VAL A 147 9.56 -11.17 -21.11
N TYR A 148 10.58 -11.49 -20.29
CA TYR A 148 10.36 -12.07 -18.97
C TYR A 148 9.74 -11.07 -17.96
N GLU A 149 9.91 -9.77 -18.15
CA GLU A 149 9.26 -8.78 -17.29
C GLU A 149 7.78 -8.60 -17.63
N MET A 150 7.43 -8.70 -18.91
CA MET A 150 6.08 -8.38 -19.40
C MET A 150 5.15 -9.60 -19.46
N VAL A 151 5.69 -10.79 -19.72
CA VAL A 151 4.89 -12.02 -19.84
C VAL A 151 4.50 -12.52 -18.45
N MET A 152 3.23 -12.83 -18.29
CA MET A 152 2.69 -13.30 -17.02
C MET A 152 3.21 -14.70 -16.69
N LEU A 153 3.47 -14.97 -15.40
CA LEU A 153 3.93 -16.28 -14.91
C LEU A 153 5.21 -16.81 -15.59
N SER A 154 6.04 -15.92 -16.13
CA SER A 154 7.30 -16.32 -16.75
C SER A 154 8.39 -16.57 -15.72
N ASP A 155 9.09 -17.69 -15.88
CA ASP A 155 10.30 -18.01 -15.16
C ASP A 155 11.51 -18.06 -16.11
N VAL A 156 12.53 -17.25 -15.82
CA VAL A 156 13.75 -17.15 -16.63
C VAL A 156 14.49 -18.50 -16.77
N VAL A 157 14.43 -19.35 -15.76
CA VAL A 157 15.12 -20.64 -15.71
C VAL A 157 14.29 -21.74 -16.37
N GLU A 158 12.98 -21.76 -16.13
CA GLU A 158 12.11 -22.83 -16.64
C GLU A 158 11.60 -22.57 -18.07
N ASP A 159 11.24 -21.32 -18.39
CA ASP A 159 10.49 -20.99 -19.61
C ASP A 159 11.39 -20.52 -20.78
N ASP A 160 12.68 -20.28 -20.56
CA ASP A 160 13.58 -19.70 -21.58
C ASP A 160 13.62 -20.50 -22.89
N LYS A 161 13.68 -21.83 -22.79
CA LYS A 161 13.68 -22.69 -24.00
C LYS A 161 12.38 -22.55 -24.79
N ARG A 162 11.26 -22.57 -24.07
CA ARG A 162 9.92 -22.56 -24.64
C ARG A 162 9.60 -21.24 -25.32
N PHE A 163 9.91 -20.11 -24.68
CA PHE A 163 9.72 -18.78 -25.28
C PHE A 163 10.58 -18.58 -26.51
N ARG A 164 11.84 -19.06 -26.49
CA ARG A 164 12.71 -19.00 -27.67
C ARG A 164 12.19 -19.84 -28.82
N GLU A 165 11.66 -21.03 -28.56
CA GLU A 165 11.05 -21.88 -29.59
C GLU A 165 9.83 -21.18 -30.23
N ILE A 166 8.97 -20.54 -29.43
CA ILE A 166 7.83 -19.75 -29.92
C ILE A 166 8.31 -18.61 -30.83
N ILE A 167 9.28 -17.82 -30.36
CA ILE A 167 9.82 -16.68 -31.13
C ILE A 167 10.52 -17.15 -32.41
N ASN A 168 11.35 -18.20 -32.34
CA ASN A 168 12.02 -18.76 -33.52
C ASN A 168 11.03 -19.25 -34.57
N THR A 169 9.95 -19.93 -34.13
CA THR A 169 8.89 -20.38 -35.02
C THR A 169 8.17 -19.18 -35.67
N ALA A 170 7.87 -18.13 -34.89
CA ALA A 170 7.23 -16.93 -35.42
C ALA A 170 8.12 -16.14 -36.39
N ILE A 171 9.43 -16.11 -36.17
CA ILE A 171 10.41 -15.53 -37.12
C ILE A 171 10.45 -16.35 -38.40
N GLN A 172 10.44 -17.68 -38.30
CA GLN A 172 10.44 -18.57 -39.46
C GLN A 172 9.15 -18.45 -40.28
N GLU A 173 8.01 -18.22 -39.62
CA GLU A 173 6.71 -17.97 -40.25
C GLU A 173 6.54 -16.52 -40.74
N GLU A 174 7.58 -15.67 -40.61
CA GLU A 174 7.55 -14.24 -40.95
C GLU A 174 6.44 -13.44 -40.24
N LYS A 175 5.97 -13.92 -39.07
CA LYS A 175 4.97 -13.22 -38.24
C LYS A 175 5.57 -12.07 -37.45
N VAL A 176 6.84 -12.17 -37.07
CA VAL A 176 7.56 -11.16 -36.30
C VAL A 176 8.94 -10.89 -36.91
N GLU A 177 9.42 -9.65 -36.78
CA GLU A 177 10.72 -9.24 -37.29
C GLU A 177 11.88 -9.84 -36.47
N ALA A 178 12.93 -10.32 -37.14
CA ALA A 178 14.12 -10.82 -36.47
C ALA A 178 14.98 -9.65 -35.93
N TYR A 179 14.91 -9.40 -34.62
CA TYR A 179 15.74 -8.37 -33.98
C TYR A 179 17.16 -8.87 -33.67
N THR A 180 18.13 -7.95 -33.80
CA THR A 180 19.56 -8.24 -33.58
C THR A 180 19.88 -8.61 -32.13
N LYS A 181 19.17 -8.02 -31.16
CA LYS A 181 19.31 -8.33 -29.73
C LYS A 181 19.03 -9.80 -29.43
N PHE A 182 18.02 -10.37 -30.06
CA PHE A 182 17.63 -11.77 -29.89
C PHE A 182 18.55 -12.71 -30.67
N THR A 183 18.76 -12.42 -31.96
CA THR A 183 19.51 -13.31 -32.87
C THR A 183 21.01 -13.37 -32.56
N LYS A 184 21.60 -12.28 -32.03
CA LYS A 184 23.03 -12.21 -31.69
C LYS A 184 23.29 -12.28 -30.19
N GLU A 185 22.35 -12.79 -29.42
CA GLU A 185 22.52 -12.93 -27.97
C GLU A 185 23.66 -13.92 -27.64
N SER A 186 24.63 -13.48 -26.84
CA SER A 186 25.74 -14.35 -26.43
C SER A 186 25.32 -15.36 -25.36
N GLU A 187 25.90 -16.56 -25.39
CA GLU A 187 25.73 -17.57 -24.34
C GLU A 187 26.14 -17.07 -22.95
N SER A 188 27.11 -16.15 -22.87
CA SER A 188 27.49 -15.49 -21.62
C SER A 188 26.34 -14.63 -21.06
N SER A 189 25.62 -13.91 -21.92
CA SER A 189 24.45 -13.12 -21.51
C SER A 189 23.35 -14.01 -20.93
N LYS A 190 23.05 -15.12 -21.60
CA LYS A 190 22.04 -16.10 -21.14
C LYS A 190 22.41 -16.70 -19.78
N ARG A 191 23.68 -17.07 -19.62
CA ARG A 191 24.20 -17.59 -18.34
C ARG A 191 24.15 -16.54 -17.23
N LYS A 192 24.45 -15.28 -17.52
CA LYS A 192 24.35 -14.19 -16.54
C LYS A 192 22.91 -13.99 -16.08
N ARG A 193 21.95 -13.98 -17.01
CA ARG A 193 20.52 -13.83 -16.70
C ARG A 193 20.01 -14.96 -15.81
N THR A 194 20.25 -16.20 -16.24
CA THR A 194 19.85 -17.39 -15.46
C THR A 194 20.55 -17.48 -14.10
N LYS A 195 21.80 -17.02 -14.01
CA LYS A 195 22.51 -16.93 -12.73
C LYS A 195 21.88 -15.85 -11.84
N ALA A 196 21.63 -14.65 -12.35
CA ALA A 196 21.01 -13.56 -11.59
C ALA A 196 19.64 -13.96 -11.03
N ALA A 197 18.79 -14.60 -11.83
CA ALA A 197 17.49 -15.11 -11.37
C ALA A 197 17.63 -16.16 -10.25
N LYS A 198 18.64 -17.03 -10.32
CA LYS A 198 18.92 -18.02 -9.26
C LYS A 198 19.48 -17.38 -8.00
N ASP A 199 20.40 -16.44 -8.16
CA ASP A 199 21.02 -15.71 -7.05
C ASP A 199 19.92 -14.91 -6.30
N GLU A 200 19.03 -14.21 -7.02
CA GLU A 200 17.87 -13.50 -6.45
C GLU A 200 16.90 -14.46 -5.73
N ALA A 201 16.57 -15.59 -6.34
CA ALA A 201 15.72 -16.60 -5.70
C ALA A 201 16.34 -17.16 -4.41
N ASN A 202 17.66 -17.37 -4.39
CA ASN A 202 18.38 -17.82 -3.21
C ASN A 202 18.40 -16.74 -2.12
N GLU A 203 18.69 -15.48 -2.47
CA GLU A 203 18.64 -14.35 -1.53
C GLU A 203 17.24 -14.19 -0.92
N ALA A 204 16.17 -14.36 -1.72
CA ALA A 204 14.80 -14.33 -1.24
C ALA A 204 14.50 -15.49 -0.26
N MET A 205 15.02 -16.68 -0.53
CA MET A 205 14.90 -17.83 0.37
C MET A 205 15.68 -17.61 1.68
N GLU A 206 16.93 -17.15 1.61
CA GLU A 206 17.76 -16.84 2.78
C GLU A 206 17.09 -15.77 3.65
N TYR A 207 16.57 -14.70 3.04
CA TYR A 207 15.82 -13.67 3.75
C TYR A 207 14.56 -14.26 4.42
N ALA A 208 13.85 -15.16 3.75
CA ALA A 208 12.71 -15.85 4.35
C ALA A 208 13.12 -16.77 5.53
N GLU A 209 14.32 -17.35 5.52
CA GLU A 209 14.89 -18.10 6.66
C GLU A 209 15.20 -17.18 7.84
N GLU A 210 15.87 -16.06 7.59
CA GLU A 210 16.20 -15.06 8.62
C GLU A 210 14.94 -14.47 9.29
N LEU A 211 13.83 -14.47 8.56
CA LEU A 211 12.54 -14.04 9.04
C LEU A 211 11.74 -15.16 9.71
N GLY A 212 12.19 -16.42 9.64
CA GLY A 212 11.48 -17.57 10.17
C GLY A 212 10.17 -17.89 9.42
N ILE A 213 10.03 -17.41 8.19
CA ILE A 213 8.82 -17.58 7.36
C ILE A 213 9.05 -18.48 6.16
N LYS A 214 10.26 -19.04 5.97
CA LYS A 214 10.58 -19.92 4.83
C LYS A 214 9.57 -21.05 4.67
N ASP A 215 9.26 -21.78 5.73
CA ASP A 215 8.30 -22.90 5.64
C ASP A 215 6.87 -22.43 5.35
N LYS A 216 6.52 -21.20 5.72
CA LYS A 216 5.20 -20.62 5.44
C LYS A 216 5.08 -20.12 4.00
N LEU A 217 6.18 -19.64 3.41
CA LEU A 217 6.21 -19.15 2.03
C LEU A 217 6.50 -20.26 1.01
N PHE A 218 7.34 -21.22 1.39
CA PHE A 218 7.92 -22.21 0.47
C PHE A 218 7.71 -23.67 0.93
N GLY A 219 7.12 -23.91 2.10
CA GLY A 219 6.87 -25.25 2.61
C GLY A 219 5.57 -25.88 2.10
N GLY A 220 5.64 -27.10 1.58
CA GLY A 220 4.49 -27.82 1.03
C GLY A 220 3.49 -28.40 2.05
N LYS A 221 3.66 -28.15 3.36
CA LYS A 221 2.82 -28.74 4.42
C LYS A 221 1.76 -27.73 4.90
N LYS A 222 0.76 -27.52 4.05
CA LYS A 222 -0.37 -26.61 4.30
C LYS A 222 -1.24 -27.13 5.45
N SER A 223 -1.30 -26.41 6.56
CA SER A 223 -2.40 -26.57 7.50
C SER A 223 -3.65 -25.95 6.87
N LYS A 224 -4.83 -26.56 7.09
CA LYS A 224 -6.13 -26.11 6.54
C LYS A 224 -6.57 -24.69 7.01
N LYS A 225 -5.70 -23.99 7.73
CA LYS A 225 -5.90 -22.68 8.38
C LYS A 225 -4.76 -21.70 8.08
N ASP A 226 -3.81 -22.09 7.23
CA ASP A 226 -2.68 -21.24 6.86
C ASP A 226 -3.08 -20.38 5.67
N ASP A 227 -3.10 -19.08 5.89
CA ASP A 227 -3.89 -18.14 5.10
C ASP A 227 -3.04 -17.46 3.99
N GLY A 228 -1.82 -17.95 3.77
CA GLY A 228 -0.86 -17.47 2.76
C GLY A 228 -0.28 -16.08 3.04
N GLN A 229 -0.83 -15.34 4.02
CA GLN A 229 -0.36 -14.02 4.42
C GLN A 229 0.44 -14.04 5.72
N ASP A 230 0.53 -15.19 6.37
CA ASP A 230 1.29 -15.35 7.61
C ASP A 230 2.76 -14.92 7.46
N GLY A 231 3.38 -15.17 6.30
CA GLY A 231 4.73 -14.68 6.00
C GLY A 231 4.82 -13.15 5.94
N LEU A 232 3.87 -12.50 5.26
CA LEU A 232 3.78 -11.04 5.17
C LEU A 232 3.45 -10.39 6.51
N LYS A 233 2.54 -10.99 7.28
CA LYS A 233 2.18 -10.52 8.64
C LYS A 233 3.39 -10.60 9.56
N ALA A 234 4.13 -11.71 9.52
CA ALA A 234 5.36 -11.86 10.29
C ALA A 234 6.43 -10.82 9.88
N LEU A 235 6.57 -10.53 8.58
CA LEU A 235 7.41 -9.44 8.07
C LEU A 235 7.02 -8.07 8.61
N ILE A 236 5.72 -7.75 8.62
CA ILE A 236 5.20 -6.46 9.12
C ILE A 236 5.42 -6.35 10.63
N MET A 237 5.15 -7.42 11.38
CA MET A 237 5.38 -7.47 12.82
C MET A 237 6.87 -7.31 13.15
N LYS A 238 7.76 -8.02 12.46
CA LYS A 238 9.22 -7.89 12.66
C LYS A 238 9.68 -6.46 12.40
N ARG A 239 9.22 -5.84 11.31
CA ARG A 239 9.52 -4.41 11.02
C ARG A 239 8.96 -3.45 12.08
N GLN A 240 7.83 -3.76 12.72
CA GLN A 240 7.31 -2.97 13.83
C GLN A 240 8.17 -3.14 15.09
N GLN A 241 8.61 -4.36 15.38
CA GLN A 241 9.55 -4.65 16.47
C GLN A 241 10.89 -3.96 16.26
N ASP A 242 11.49 -4.08 15.06
CA ASP A 242 12.75 -3.40 14.71
C ASP A 242 12.63 -1.87 14.91
N ARG A 243 11.48 -1.28 14.57
CA ARG A 243 11.21 0.15 14.79
C ARG A 243 11.07 0.48 16.28
N GLN A 244 10.46 -0.39 17.07
CA GLN A 244 10.32 -0.20 18.52
C GLN A 244 11.68 -0.34 19.21
N GLU A 245 12.46 -1.38 18.89
CA GLU A 245 13.80 -1.59 19.44
C GLU A 245 14.77 -0.48 19.05
N GLN A 246 14.69 0.04 17.82
CA GLN A 246 15.46 1.21 17.42
C GLN A 246 14.99 2.51 18.10
N GLY A 247 13.69 2.62 18.42
CA GLY A 247 13.12 3.71 19.21
C GLY A 247 13.58 3.67 20.68
N ASP A 248 13.58 2.48 21.28
CA ASP A 248 14.07 2.24 22.64
C ASP A 248 15.58 2.46 22.72
N GLY A 249 16.35 1.98 21.74
CA GLY A 249 17.79 2.26 21.64
C GLY A 249 18.11 3.74 21.37
N PHE A 250 17.21 4.48 20.73
CA PHE A 250 17.32 5.94 20.59
C PHE A 250 17.09 6.65 21.93
N LEU A 251 16.07 6.24 22.67
CA LEU A 251 15.77 6.79 24.00
C LEU A 251 16.86 6.42 25.01
N ASP A 252 17.44 5.22 24.95
CA ASP A 252 18.57 4.81 25.79
C ASP A 252 19.85 5.59 25.46
N ARG A 253 20.14 5.84 24.19
CA ARG A 253 21.27 6.71 23.77
C ARG A 253 21.03 8.16 24.18
N LEU A 254 19.78 8.61 24.18
CA LEU A 254 19.41 9.94 24.66
C LEU A 254 19.56 10.01 26.19
N ALA A 255 19.03 9.03 26.92
CA ALA A 255 19.16 8.91 28.35
C ALA A 255 20.63 8.82 28.77
N ALA A 256 21.46 8.03 28.10
CA ALA A 256 22.90 7.95 28.38
C ALA A 256 23.65 9.27 28.11
N LYS A 257 23.15 10.12 27.20
CA LYS A 257 23.73 11.42 26.88
C LYS A 257 23.34 12.51 27.88
N TYR A 258 22.18 12.38 28.53
CA TYR A 258 21.64 13.37 29.47
C TYR A 258 21.64 12.89 30.94
N ALA A 259 21.92 11.62 31.21
CA ALA A 259 22.14 11.11 32.56
C ALA A 259 23.53 11.55 33.05
N GLU A 260 23.57 12.45 34.04
CA GLU A 260 24.82 12.82 34.70
C GLU A 260 25.42 11.61 35.43
N PRO A 261 26.75 11.41 35.42
CA PRO A 261 27.38 10.31 36.13
C PRO A 261 27.30 10.53 37.65
N GLU A 262 26.66 9.61 38.37
CA GLU A 262 26.65 9.61 39.84
C GLU A 262 28.09 9.57 40.39
N LYS A 263 28.55 10.69 40.94
CA LYS A 263 29.84 10.77 41.63
C LYS A 263 29.77 10.02 42.96
N LYS A 264 30.54 8.93 43.07
CA LYS A 264 30.84 8.23 44.33
C LYS A 264 31.33 9.22 45.41
N LYS A 265 30.65 9.25 46.56
CA LYS A 265 31.02 10.06 47.73
C LYS A 265 32.34 9.55 48.37
N ARG A 266 33.36 10.40 48.42
CA ARG A 266 34.42 10.37 49.46
C ARG A 266 34.38 11.69 50.22
N GLY A 267 34.44 11.60 51.55
CA GLY A 267 34.06 12.67 52.47
C GLY A 267 34.99 13.89 52.51
N GLY A 268 34.41 15.02 52.93
CA GLY A 268 35.11 16.26 53.24
C GLY A 268 34.11 17.39 53.55
N LYS A 269 34.15 17.91 54.80
CA LYS A 269 33.28 18.97 55.35
C LYS A 269 33.31 20.27 54.53
N GLY A 270 32.14 20.84 54.23
CA GLY A 270 32.00 22.22 53.75
C GLY A 270 30.54 22.67 53.55
N LYS A 271 30.14 23.65 54.37
CA LYS A 271 28.95 24.55 54.39
C LYS A 271 27.79 24.42 53.37
N LYS A 272 26.58 24.57 53.94
CA LYS A 272 25.21 24.54 53.39
C LYS A 272 24.95 25.47 52.18
N ASN A 273 24.14 24.99 51.22
CA ASN A 273 22.97 25.69 50.66
C ASN A 273 21.91 24.66 50.17
N LYS A 274 20.63 25.07 50.22
CA LYS A 274 19.40 24.30 49.90
C LYS A 274 19.31 23.92 48.40
N PRO A 275 18.53 22.89 48.02
CA PRO A 275 18.27 22.57 46.62
C PRO A 275 17.12 23.44 46.08
N GLU A 276 17.34 24.12 44.95
CA GLU A 276 16.24 24.59 44.10
C GLU A 276 15.80 23.45 43.19
N ALA A 277 14.49 23.36 42.98
CA ALA A 277 13.88 22.36 42.11
C ALA A 277 14.30 22.64 40.66
N ASP A 278 14.82 21.63 39.99
CA ASP A 278 15.07 21.61 38.56
C ASP A 278 13.70 21.53 37.85
N GLU A 279 13.07 22.68 37.65
CA GLU A 279 11.92 22.79 36.76
C GLU A 279 12.44 22.56 35.34
N GLY A 280 12.01 21.44 34.74
CA GLY A 280 12.39 21.05 33.39
C GLY A 280 12.13 22.17 32.36
N PRO A 281 12.70 22.04 31.15
CA PRO A 281 12.70 23.09 30.14
C PRO A 281 11.29 23.61 29.85
N THR A 282 11.16 24.93 29.80
CA THR A 282 9.88 25.61 29.64
C THR A 282 9.28 25.37 28.25
N GLU A 283 7.96 25.52 28.11
CA GLU A 283 7.22 25.39 26.85
C GLU A 283 7.87 26.18 25.69
N GLU A 284 8.45 27.35 26.00
CA GLU A 284 9.16 28.20 25.04
C GLU A 284 10.46 27.56 24.53
N ASP A 285 11.17 26.80 25.38
CA ASP A 285 12.38 26.08 25.00
C ASP A 285 12.04 24.89 24.11
N PHE A 286 10.90 24.24 24.35
CA PHE A 286 10.38 23.16 23.51
C PHE A 286 9.93 23.69 22.13
N GLN A 287 9.26 24.84 22.09
CA GLN A 287 8.87 25.51 20.83
C GLN A 287 10.08 25.99 20.03
N LYS A 288 11.13 26.51 20.68
CA LYS A 288 12.40 26.85 20.02
C LYS A 288 13.13 25.64 19.45
N ALA A 289 13.09 24.50 20.14
CA ALA A 289 13.68 23.26 19.64
C ALA A 289 12.91 22.71 18.42
N SER A 290 11.57 22.77 18.46
CA SER A 290 10.69 22.40 17.34
C SER A 290 10.93 23.28 16.10
N ALA A 291 11.03 24.61 16.29
CA ALA A 291 11.32 25.55 15.20
C ALA A 291 12.70 25.32 14.55
N ARG A 292 13.69 24.86 15.33
CA ARG A 292 15.03 24.52 14.81
C ARG A 292 15.04 23.26 13.94
N LEU A 293 14.17 22.30 14.21
CA LEU A 293 14.06 21.04 13.43
C LEU A 293 13.28 21.21 12.12
N GLY A 294 12.38 22.20 12.03
CA GLY A 294 11.61 22.50 10.80
C GLY A 294 12.39 23.20 9.68
N GLY A 295 13.66 23.58 9.91
CA GLY A 295 14.43 24.48 9.04
C GLY A 295 15.16 23.84 7.83
N LYS A 296 14.98 22.56 7.54
CA LYS A 296 15.56 21.92 6.34
C LYS A 296 14.53 21.07 5.62
N THR A 297 13.61 21.73 4.91
CA THR A 297 13.34 21.60 3.47
C THR A 297 11.94 22.14 3.17
N ARG A 298 11.87 23.41 2.75
CA ARG A 298 10.92 23.91 1.74
C ARG A 298 11.36 25.31 1.35
N GLY A 299 12.03 25.39 0.22
CA GLY A 299 12.49 26.64 -0.36
C GLY A 299 11.34 27.47 -0.90
N LYS A 300 11.53 28.79 -0.77
CA LYS A 300 11.00 29.88 -1.58
C LYS A 300 9.58 30.37 -1.26
N ALA A 301 9.51 31.23 -0.25
CA ALA A 301 8.62 32.39 -0.26
C ALA A 301 9.28 33.53 -1.03
N VAL A 302 8.51 34.24 -1.86
CA VAL A 302 8.77 35.65 -2.19
C VAL A 302 7.44 36.37 -1.96
N THR A 303 7.43 37.20 -0.93
CA THR A 303 6.44 38.23 -0.63
C THR A 303 7.17 39.57 -0.72
N GLU A 304 6.58 40.55 -1.38
CA GLU A 304 6.68 41.99 -1.09
C GLU A 304 5.60 42.65 -1.97
N GLU A 305 4.47 43.05 -1.40
CA GLU A 305 4.20 44.31 -0.67
C GLU A 305 3.71 45.44 -1.58
N VAL A 306 2.87 46.26 -0.97
CA VAL A 306 1.82 47.11 -1.51
C VAL A 306 2.33 48.54 -1.57
N ASP A 307 2.01 49.31 -2.61
CA ASP A 307 1.73 50.75 -2.45
C ASP A 307 0.86 51.32 -3.58
N ASP A 308 0.07 52.31 -3.18
CA ASP A 308 -1.11 52.94 -3.78
C ASP A 308 -0.88 53.79 -5.05
N GLY A 309 -1.98 54.01 -5.80
CA GLY A 309 -2.29 55.36 -6.30
C GLY A 309 -2.26 55.65 -7.80
N ASP A 310 -3.43 55.46 -8.42
CA ASP A 310 -4.15 56.46 -9.26
C ASP A 310 -3.66 56.85 -10.69
N LYS A 311 -4.68 57.06 -11.55
CA LYS A 311 -4.76 57.79 -12.84
C LYS A 311 -4.32 57.16 -14.17
N HIS A 312 -5.36 56.75 -14.91
CA HIS A 312 -5.80 57.30 -16.21
C HIS A 312 -4.87 57.31 -17.45
N THR A 313 -5.51 56.86 -18.55
CA THR A 313 -5.38 57.24 -19.98
C THR A 313 -4.43 56.46 -20.92
N GLU A 314 -5.09 55.91 -21.95
CA GLU A 314 -4.75 55.93 -23.39
C GLU A 314 -3.34 55.55 -23.88
N GLY A 315 -3.30 54.71 -24.91
CA GLY A 315 -2.24 54.83 -25.92
C GLY A 315 -1.77 53.54 -26.57
N ARG A 316 -2.53 53.12 -27.58
CA ARG A 316 -2.04 52.82 -28.94
C ARG A 316 -0.67 52.11 -29.13
N ARG A 317 -0.79 51.02 -29.91
CA ARG A 317 -0.04 50.74 -31.16
C ARG A 317 1.43 50.26 -31.06
N SER A 318 1.53 48.96 -31.34
CA SER A 318 2.06 48.41 -32.59
C SER A 318 3.58 48.30 -32.82
N LYS A 319 3.88 47.20 -33.53
CA LYS A 319 5.01 46.89 -34.43
C LYS A 319 6.17 46.14 -33.77
N ARG A 320 6.45 44.88 -34.20
CA ARG A 320 7.21 44.48 -35.43
C ARG A 320 8.71 44.66 -35.13
N VAL A 321 9.67 43.77 -35.37
CA VAL A 321 9.82 42.46 -36.01
C VAL A 321 11.26 42.02 -35.73
N LYS A 322 11.51 40.71 -35.82
CA LYS A 322 12.76 40.01 -36.16
C LYS A 322 14.07 40.81 -36.14
N ARG A 323 15.07 40.25 -35.46
CA ARG A 323 16.04 39.36 -36.09
C ARG A 323 16.53 38.34 -35.08
#